data_AF-W6Z7G6-F1
#
_entry.id   AF-W6Z7G6-F1
#
_cell.length_a   1.000
_cell.length_b   1.000
_cell.length_c   1.000
_cell.angle_alpha   90.00
_cell.angle_beta   90.00
_cell.angle_gamma   90.00
#
_symmetry.space_group_name_H-M   'P 1'
#
loop_
_entity.id
_entity.type
_entity.pdbx_description
1 polymer ?
#
loop_
_entity_poly.entity_id
_entity_poly.type
_entity_poly.pdbx_seq_one_letter_code
_entity_poly.pdbx_strand_id
1 'polypeptide(L)'
;MRFTIATLFTLAAMSMAQVTPNNAGAKNVGQGNGAQFITGGCVSDADCSSACCAQVASTGAGVCSAEVASQQNGKTGCGFNDPNASAVIAAAKAQVARQGFKRVVRKE
;
A
#
# COMPACT_ATOMS: atom_id res chain seq x y z
N MET A 1 5.44 39.01 -17.31
CA MET A 1 4.22 38.46 -16.67
C MET A 1 3.70 37.15 -17.28
N ARG A 2 3.88 36.85 -18.57
CA ARG A 2 3.40 35.59 -19.17
C ARG A 2 4.22 34.34 -18.80
N PHE A 3 5.53 34.51 -18.55
CA PHE A 3 6.43 33.41 -18.17
C PHE A 3 6.37 33.02 -16.68
N THR A 4 5.79 33.87 -15.83
CA THR A 4 5.72 33.65 -14.37
C THR A 4 4.55 32.75 -13.96
N ILE A 5 3.49 32.70 -14.76
CA ILE A 5 2.30 31.88 -14.47
C ILE A 5 2.56 30.40 -14.81
N ALA A 6 3.28 30.13 -15.91
CA ALA A 6 3.62 28.77 -16.32
C ALA A 6 4.58 28.08 -15.34
N THR A 7 5.49 28.83 -14.70
CA THR A 7 6.46 28.31 -13.72
C THR A 7 5.85 28.00 -12.36
N LEU A 8 4.79 28.71 -11.96
CA LEU A 8 4.04 28.40 -10.74
C LEU A 8 3.20 27.11 -10.88
N PHE A 9 2.66 26.86 -12.08
CA PHE A 9 1.87 25.65 -12.34
C PHE A 9 2.72 24.37 -12.34
N THR A 10 3.96 24.44 -12.84
CA THR A 10 4.87 23.28 -12.86
C THR A 10 5.41 22.91 -11.49
N LEU A 11 5.60 23.88 -10.59
CA LEU A 11 6.08 23.63 -9.22
C LEU A 11 5.00 22.99 -8.32
N ALA A 12 3.72 23.27 -8.57
CA ALA A 12 2.60 22.71 -7.82
C ALA A 12 2.44 21.19 -8.02
N ALA A 13 2.82 20.65 -9.18
CA ALA A 13 2.63 19.24 -9.52
C ALA A 13 3.56 18.27 -8.75
N MET A 14 4.64 18.76 -8.12
CA MET A 14 5.60 17.92 -7.40
C MET A 14 5.21 17.63 -5.94
N SER A 15 4.08 18.16 -5.46
CA SER A 15 3.70 18.11 -4.03
C SER A 15 2.94 16.84 -3.59
N MET A 16 2.70 15.88 -4.48
CA MET A 16 1.88 14.69 -4.19
C MET A 16 2.72 13.41 -4.14
N ALA A 17 3.72 13.34 -3.25
CA ALA A 17 4.41 12.08 -2.95
C ALA A 17 3.51 11.22 -2.04
N GLN A 18 2.68 10.37 -2.65
CA GLN A 18 1.70 9.55 -1.92
C GLN A 18 2.22 8.14 -1.67
N VAL A 19 1.92 7.59 -0.49
CA VAL A 19 2.22 6.18 -0.20
C VAL A 19 1.31 5.32 -1.05
N THR A 20 1.90 4.44 -1.86
CA THR A 20 1.18 3.37 -2.54
C THR A 20 1.66 2.03 -2.00
N PRO A 21 0.78 1.01 -1.98
CA PRO A 21 1.17 -0.33 -1.56
C PRO A 21 2.34 -0.89 -2.40
N ASN A 22 3.37 -1.40 -1.73
CA ASN A 22 4.46 -2.10 -2.37
C ASN A 22 4.00 -3.47 -2.86
N ASN A 23 4.13 -3.70 -4.16
CA ASN A 23 3.70 -4.93 -4.82
C ASN A 23 4.52 -6.17 -4.44
N ALA A 24 5.72 -6.06 -3.85
CA ALA A 24 6.54 -7.21 -3.45
C ALA A 24 5.82 -8.15 -2.45
N GLY A 25 4.94 -7.57 -1.63
CA GLY A 25 4.09 -8.28 -0.68
C GLY A 25 2.74 -8.72 -1.25
N ALA A 26 2.46 -8.57 -2.55
CA ALA A 26 1.12 -8.83 -3.11
C ALA A 26 0.58 -10.23 -2.76
N LYS A 27 1.47 -11.23 -2.66
CA LYS A 27 1.08 -12.60 -2.28
C LYS A 27 0.49 -12.74 -0.88
N ASN A 28 0.79 -11.84 0.06
CA ASN A 28 0.27 -11.92 1.44
C ASN A 28 -0.87 -10.95 1.77
N VAL A 29 -1.39 -10.22 0.79
CA VAL A 29 -2.58 -9.37 0.98
C VAL A 29 -3.81 -10.24 1.26
N GLY A 30 -4.51 -9.99 2.36
CA GLY A 30 -5.69 -10.73 2.80
C GLY A 30 -5.43 -12.13 3.34
N GLN A 31 -4.19 -12.47 3.71
CA GLN A 31 -3.90 -13.75 4.37
C GLN A 31 -4.22 -13.73 5.87
N GLY A 32 -4.29 -12.56 6.51
CA GLY A 32 -4.64 -12.43 7.93
C GLY A 32 -3.66 -13.12 8.89
N ASN A 33 -2.41 -13.34 8.49
CA ASN A 33 -1.40 -14.08 9.24
C ASN A 33 -0.17 -13.24 9.59
N GLY A 34 -0.27 -11.90 9.50
CA GLY A 34 0.81 -10.97 9.83
C GLY A 34 2.01 -11.02 8.89
N ALA A 35 1.91 -11.65 7.71
CA ALA A 35 3.06 -11.85 6.82
C ALA A 35 3.41 -10.60 5.97
N GLN A 36 2.63 -9.52 6.02
CA GLN A 36 2.95 -8.27 5.33
C GLN A 36 3.92 -7.39 6.11
N PHE A 37 4.95 -6.92 5.42
CA PHE A 37 5.87 -5.92 5.91
C PHE A 37 5.32 -4.51 5.75
N ILE A 38 5.91 -3.55 6.49
CA ILE A 38 5.65 -2.12 6.32
C ILE A 38 5.74 -1.74 4.83
N THR A 39 4.84 -0.85 4.38
CA THR A 39 4.58 -0.47 2.99
C THR A 39 3.87 -1.51 2.12
N GLY A 40 3.74 -2.77 2.57
CA GLY A 40 2.93 -3.77 1.88
C GLY A 40 1.44 -3.41 1.88
N GLY A 41 0.70 -3.86 0.87
CA GLY A 41 -0.76 -3.72 0.86
C GLY A 41 -1.42 -4.55 1.95
N CYS A 42 -2.56 -4.10 2.46
CA CYS A 42 -3.35 -4.80 3.46
C CYS A 42 -4.84 -4.49 3.30
N VAL A 43 -5.69 -5.41 3.73
CA VAL A 43 -7.14 -5.20 3.85
C VAL A 43 -7.63 -5.14 5.30
N SER A 44 -6.78 -5.53 6.25
CA SER A 44 -7.00 -5.42 7.69
C SER A 44 -5.67 -5.44 8.45
N ASP A 45 -5.69 -5.07 9.72
CA ASP A 45 -4.52 -5.14 10.61
C ASP A 45 -3.89 -6.54 10.67
N ALA A 46 -4.72 -7.59 10.51
CA ALA A 46 -4.29 -8.98 10.55
C ALA A 46 -3.32 -9.35 9.42
N ASP A 47 -3.28 -8.59 8.33
CA ASP A 47 -2.31 -8.83 7.26
C ASP A 47 -0.89 -8.42 7.66
N CYS A 48 -0.76 -7.41 8.54
CA CYS A 48 0.49 -6.71 8.81
C CYS A 48 1.24 -7.29 10.01
N SER A 49 2.54 -7.54 9.86
CA SER A 49 3.42 -7.91 10.97
C SER A 49 3.45 -6.86 12.08
N SER A 50 3.16 -5.60 11.74
CA SER A 50 3.08 -4.47 12.67
C SER A 50 1.71 -4.31 13.33
N ALA A 51 0.76 -5.22 13.05
CA ALA A 51 -0.63 -5.11 13.49
C ALA A 51 -1.31 -3.77 13.15
N CYS A 52 -0.83 -3.07 12.11
CA CYS A 52 -1.34 -1.78 11.72
C CYS A 52 -1.44 -1.67 10.20
N CYS A 53 -2.67 -1.79 9.70
CA CYS A 53 -3.10 -1.46 8.37
C CYS A 53 -3.67 -0.04 8.37
N ALA A 54 -3.02 0.88 7.65
CA ALA A 54 -3.42 2.27 7.60
C ALA A 54 -3.96 2.64 6.23
N GLN A 55 -5.11 3.31 6.19
CA GLN A 55 -5.70 3.79 4.95
C GLN A 55 -4.94 5.03 4.45
N VAL A 56 -4.65 5.07 3.16
CA VAL A 56 -4.10 6.26 2.49
C VAL A 56 -5.26 7.13 2.02
N ALA A 57 -5.37 8.35 2.56
CA ALA A 57 -6.54 9.23 2.38
C ALA A 57 -6.88 9.52 0.91
N SER A 58 -5.86 9.62 0.07
CA SER A 58 -6.01 9.99 -1.35
C SER A 58 -6.45 8.86 -2.26
N THR A 59 -6.13 7.61 -1.90
CA THR A 59 -6.42 6.43 -2.74
C THR A 59 -7.46 5.51 -2.14
N GLY A 60 -7.70 5.60 -0.82
CA GLY A 60 -8.50 4.65 -0.08
C GLY A 60 -7.83 3.29 0.13
N ALA A 61 -6.59 3.09 -0.34
CA ALA A 61 -5.89 1.82 -0.21
C ALA A 61 -5.32 1.64 1.20
N GLY A 62 -5.34 0.39 1.68
CA GLY A 62 -4.66 -0.01 2.91
C GLY A 62 -3.17 -0.27 2.69
N VAL A 63 -2.34 0.27 3.58
CA VAL A 63 -0.89 0.02 3.61
C VAL A 63 -0.42 -0.30 5.02
N CYS A 64 0.37 -1.36 5.17
CA CYS A 64 0.98 -1.70 6.45
C CYS A 64 1.90 -0.55 6.90
N SER A 65 1.73 -0.13 8.15
CA SER A 65 2.47 0.97 8.75
C SER A 65 2.98 0.59 10.13
N ALA A 66 4.05 1.24 10.59
CA ALA A 66 4.34 1.26 12.02
C ALA A 66 3.28 2.16 12.69
N GLU A 67 2.92 1.84 13.93
CA GLU A 67 1.90 2.58 14.71
C GLU A 67 2.25 4.07 14.79
N VAL A 68 3.50 4.40 15.10
CA VAL A 68 4.01 5.78 15.20
C VAL A 68 3.99 6.55 13.88
N ALA A 69 3.90 5.86 12.75
CA ALA A 69 3.86 6.45 11.41
C ALA A 69 2.48 6.31 10.73
N SER A 70 1.48 5.79 11.44
CA SER A 70 0.16 5.48 10.90
C SER A 70 -0.65 6.69 10.43
N GLN A 71 -0.26 7.91 10.86
CA GLN A 71 -0.89 9.18 10.46
C GLN A 71 0.02 10.06 9.59
N GLN A 72 1.20 9.54 9.22
CA GLN A 72 2.17 10.28 8.41
C GLN A 72 1.96 10.00 6.92
N ASN A 73 2.46 10.89 6.06
CA ASN A 73 2.47 10.73 4.61
C ASN A 73 1.09 10.44 3.98
N GLY A 74 0.06 11.10 4.51
CA GLY A 74 -1.32 11.00 4.01
C GLY A 74 -2.09 9.76 4.48
N LYS A 75 -1.58 9.05 5.49
CA LYS A 75 -2.29 7.94 6.13
C LYS A 75 -3.25 8.44 7.22
N THR A 76 -4.28 7.67 7.53
CA THR A 76 -5.36 8.09 8.46
C THR A 76 -5.41 7.31 9.79
N GLY A 77 -4.36 6.57 10.14
CA GLY A 77 -4.30 5.73 11.35
C GLY A 77 -4.46 4.22 11.07
N CYS A 78 -4.14 3.39 12.06
CA CYS A 78 -4.32 1.93 12.02
C CYS A 78 -5.80 1.54 12.16
N GLY A 79 -6.14 0.25 11.98
CA GLY A 79 -7.52 -0.21 12.10
C GLY A 79 -8.33 -0.10 10.82
N PHE A 80 -7.68 0.10 9.67
CA PHE A 80 -8.38 0.06 8.39
C PHE A 80 -8.88 -1.34 8.11
N ASN A 81 -10.20 -1.48 7.96
CA ASN A 81 -10.85 -2.67 7.44
C ASN A 81 -11.47 -2.32 6.09
N ASP A 82 -10.92 -2.88 5.01
CA ASP A 82 -11.29 -2.53 3.65
C ASP A 82 -12.69 -3.07 3.29
N PRO A 83 -13.69 -2.21 3.01
CA PRO A 83 -15.01 -2.67 2.57
C PRO A 83 -14.99 -3.40 1.21
N ASN A 84 -13.91 -3.24 0.43
CA ASN A 84 -13.68 -3.88 -0.86
C ASN A 84 -12.60 -4.97 -0.80
N ALA A 85 -12.33 -5.56 0.38
CA ALA A 85 -11.27 -6.53 0.59
C ALA A 85 -11.20 -7.63 -0.49
N SER A 86 -12.33 -8.21 -0.90
CA SER A 86 -12.39 -9.24 -1.94
C SER A 86 -11.79 -8.79 -3.27
N ALA A 87 -12.08 -7.55 -3.69
CA ALA A 87 -11.56 -6.99 -4.94
C ALA A 87 -10.06 -6.69 -4.84
N VAL A 88 -9.60 -6.17 -3.71
CA VAL A 88 -8.17 -5.90 -3.46
C VAL A 88 -7.36 -7.19 -3.42
N ILE A 89 -7.86 -8.25 -2.77
CA ILE A 89 -7.23 -9.57 -2.75
C ILE A 89 -7.15 -10.15 -4.17
N ALA A 90 -8.20 -10.00 -4.99
CA ALA A 90 -8.19 -10.43 -6.38
C ALA A 90 -7.14 -9.67 -7.21
N ALA A 91 -7.05 -8.35 -7.04
CA ALA A 91 -6.04 -7.51 -7.69
C ALA A 91 -4.61 -7.89 -7.27
N ALA A 92 -4.41 -8.22 -5.99
CA ALA A 92 -3.13 -8.67 -5.46
C ALA A 92 -2.71 -10.02 -6.05
N LYS A 93 -3.65 -10.98 -6.20
CA LYS A 93 -3.40 -12.25 -6.91
C LYS A 93 -3.02 -12.03 -8.38
N ALA A 94 -3.71 -11.12 -9.07
CA ALA A 94 -3.36 -10.73 -10.43
C ALA A 94 -1.97 -10.06 -10.51
N GLN A 95 -1.58 -9.31 -9.49
CA GLN A 95 -0.24 -8.74 -9.38
C GLN A 95 0.82 -9.84 -9.21
N VAL A 96 0.58 -10.86 -8.38
CA VAL A 96 1.49 -12.01 -8.25
C VAL A 96 1.68 -12.73 -9.58
N ALA A 97 0.59 -12.95 -10.33
CA ALA A 97 0.68 -13.56 -11.67
C ALA A 97 1.55 -12.73 -12.62
N ARG A 98 1.40 -11.40 -12.61
CA ARG A 98 2.21 -10.47 -13.41
C ARG A 98 3.68 -10.45 -13.02
N GLN A 99 3.99 -10.67 -11.75
CA GLN A 99 5.36 -10.68 -11.24
C GLN A 99 6.15 -11.94 -11.61
N GLY A 100 5.49 -12.98 -12.12
CA GLY A 100 6.17 -14.18 -12.62
C GLY A 100 6.95 -14.95 -11.56
N PHE A 101 6.62 -14.79 -10.27
CA PHE A 101 7.26 -15.53 -9.17
C PHE A 101 7.00 -17.03 -9.35
N LYS A 102 7.94 -17.75 -9.97
CA LYS A 102 7.96 -19.22 -9.95
C LYS A 102 8.40 -19.65 -8.56
N ARG A 103 7.57 -20.41 -7.87
CA ARG A 103 7.92 -21.03 -6.60
C ARG A 103 9.02 -22.06 -6.87
N VAL A 104 10.28 -21.68 -6.68
CA VAL A 104 11.41 -22.60 -6.73
C VAL A 104 11.58 -23.24 -5.36
N VAL A 105 11.37 -24.55 -5.29
CA VAL A 105 11.68 -25.34 -4.10
C VAL A 105 13.18 -25.56 -4.11
N ARG A 106 13.91 -24.87 -3.23
CA ARG A 106 15.32 -25.19 -2.97
C ARG A 106 15.33 -26.54 -2.25
N LYS A 107 15.83 -27.59 -2.90
CA LYS A 107 16.25 -28.79 -2.19
C LYS A 107 17.54 -28.43 -1.46
N GLU A 108 17.51 -28.54 -0.14
CA GLU A 108 18.72 -28.47 0.70
C GLU A 108 19.64 -29.67 0.41
#